data_AF-A0A8T3MKC9-F1
#
_entry.id   AF-A0A8T3MKC9-F1
#
_cell.length_a   1.000
_cell.length_b   1.000
_cell.length_c   1.000
_cell.angle_alpha   90.00
_cell.angle_beta   90.00
_cell.angle_gamma   90.00
#
_symmetry.space_group_name_H-M   'P 1'
#
loop_
_entity.id
_entity.type
_entity.pdbx_description
1 polymer ?
#
loop_
_entity_poly.entity_id
_entity_poly.type
_entity_poly.pdbx_seq_one_letter_code
_entity_poly.pdbx_strand_id
1 'polypeptide(L)'
;MRDTLPSLGSDVVMVSLDTDANENGELLRRYVEQNAFPWRFALAPREVLRQLSDTFGTQFLTQPSEPMFLVDPRGGVHLLPFGRKSADALRGFVQQYR
;
A
#
# COMPACT_ATOMS: atom_id res chain seq x y z
N MET A 1 8.39 5.73 -7.32
CA MET A 1 7.09 5.75 -6.61
C MET A 1 6.58 7.16 -6.34
N ARG A 2 7.39 8.11 -5.80
CA ARG A 2 6.92 9.50 -5.58
C ARG A 2 6.35 10.17 -6.83
N ASP A 3 7.05 10.05 -7.95
CA ASP A 3 6.57 10.62 -9.23
C ASP A 3 5.50 9.73 -9.92
N THR A 4 5.30 8.53 -9.40
CA THR A 4 4.37 7.55 -9.96
C THR A 4 2.94 7.91 -9.62
N LEU A 5 2.66 8.30 -8.38
CA LEU A 5 1.29 8.51 -7.89
C LEU A 5 0.52 9.54 -8.74
N PRO A 6 1.05 10.74 -9.05
CA PRO A 6 0.33 11.69 -9.91
C PRO A 6 0.02 11.12 -11.30
N SER A 7 0.86 10.21 -11.79
CA SER A 7 0.70 9.57 -13.11
C SER A 7 -0.33 8.43 -13.14
N LEU A 8 -0.84 7.99 -11.99
CA LEU A 8 -1.89 6.97 -11.92
C LEU A 8 -3.29 7.56 -12.14
N GLY A 9 -3.47 8.86 -11.93
CA GLY A 9 -4.73 9.60 -12.07
C GLY A 9 -5.31 10.05 -10.72
N SER A 10 -6.11 11.12 -10.74
CA SER A 10 -6.56 11.82 -9.52
C SER A 10 -7.60 11.07 -8.68
N ASP A 11 -8.24 10.06 -9.27
CA ASP A 11 -9.19 9.13 -8.66
C ASP A 11 -8.50 7.96 -7.93
N VAL A 12 -7.19 7.80 -8.07
CA VAL A 12 -6.42 6.74 -7.39
C VAL A 12 -5.90 7.24 -6.05
N VAL A 13 -6.22 6.50 -4.99
CA VAL A 13 -5.68 6.74 -3.65
C VAL A 13 -4.66 5.66 -3.31
N MET A 14 -3.46 6.07 -2.93
CA MET A 14 -2.45 5.18 -2.38
C MET A 14 -2.39 5.33 -0.85
N VAL A 15 -2.38 4.18 -0.17
CA VAL A 15 -2.24 4.08 1.28
C VAL A 15 -1.14 3.08 1.58
N SER A 16 -0.12 3.49 2.32
CA SER A 16 0.86 2.58 2.91
C SER A 16 0.39 2.22 4.31
N LEU A 17 0.24 0.92 4.58
CA LEU A 17 -0.09 0.40 5.89
C LEU A 17 1.20 0.00 6.60
N ASP A 18 1.43 0.59 7.77
CA ASP A 18 2.51 0.16 8.65
C ASP A 18 2.07 -1.12 9.39
N THR A 19 2.89 -2.16 9.29
CA THR A 19 2.62 -3.48 9.87
C THR A 19 3.41 -3.75 11.15
N ASP A 20 4.28 -2.83 11.59
CA ASP A 20 4.96 -2.97 12.87
C ASP A 20 3.99 -2.62 14.02
N ALA A 21 3.61 -3.64 14.78
CA ALA A 21 2.69 -3.52 15.90
C ALA A 21 3.23 -2.70 17.08
N ASN A 22 4.53 -2.37 17.08
CA ASN A 22 5.18 -1.53 18.09
C ASN A 22 5.39 -0.08 17.62
N GLU A 23 5.06 0.23 16.37
CA GLU A 23 5.18 1.57 15.82
C GLU A 23 4.19 2.52 16.49
N ASN A 24 4.54 3.81 16.55
CA ASN A 24 3.63 4.84 17.06
C ASN A 24 3.39 5.95 16.03
N GLY A 25 2.27 6.66 16.21
CA GLY A 25 1.80 7.64 15.23
C GLY A 25 2.75 8.84 15.07
N GLU A 26 3.51 9.20 16.11
CA GLU A 26 4.46 10.30 16.02
C GLU A 26 5.68 9.94 15.17
N LEU A 27 6.23 8.74 15.38
CA LEU A 27 7.37 8.24 14.61
C LEU A 27 6.99 8.07 13.14
N LEU A 28 5.84 7.46 12.85
CA LEU A 28 5.33 7.33 11.49
C LEU A 28 5.13 8.72 10.84
N ARG A 29 4.52 9.67 11.56
CA ARG A 29 4.33 11.03 11.04
C ARG A 29 5.67 11.69 10.68
N ARG A 30 6.66 11.62 11.58
CA ARG A 30 8.00 12.16 11.33
C ARG A 30 8.67 11.50 10.12
N TYR A 31 8.57 10.18 10.00
CA TYR A 31 9.10 9.44 8.86
C TYR A 31 8.49 9.91 7.53
N VAL A 32 7.17 10.09 7.49
CA VAL A 32 6.45 10.57 6.29
C VAL A 32 6.86 11.98 5.91
N GLU A 33 6.94 12.89 6.90
CA GLU A 33 7.35 14.29 6.70
C GLU A 33 8.79 14.42 6.22
N GLN A 34 9.72 13.70 6.85
CA GLN A 34 11.15 13.70 6.47
C GLN A 34 11.36 13.21 5.04
N ASN A 35 10.53 12.28 4.58
CA ASN A 35 10.62 11.71 3.25
C ASN A 35 9.76 12.44 2.23
N ALA A 36 8.94 13.42 2.61
CA ALA A 36 8.05 14.14 1.70
C ALA A 36 7.23 13.19 0.79
N PHE A 37 6.68 12.12 1.36
CA PHE A 37 5.84 11.21 0.59
C PHE A 37 4.48 11.87 0.28
N PRO A 38 4.03 11.88 -0.99
CA PRO A 38 2.79 12.56 -1.38
C PRO A 38 1.52 11.74 -1.12
N TRP A 39 1.62 10.52 -0.58
CA TRP A 39 0.48 9.63 -0.30
C TRP A 39 0.25 9.44 1.19
N ARG A 40 -0.84 8.73 1.53
CA ARG A 40 -1.27 8.53 2.92
C ARG A 40 -0.57 7.34 3.55
N PHE A 41 -0.29 7.47 4.84
CA PHE A 41 0.19 6.36 5.67
C PHE A 41 -0.81 6.13 6.80
N ALA A 42 -0.97 4.88 7.22
CA ALA A 42 -1.80 4.52 8.36
C ALA A 42 -1.13 3.40 9.16
N LEU A 43 -1.24 3.48 10.49
CA LEU A 43 -0.93 2.35 11.37
C LEU A 43 -2.04 1.31 11.22
N ALA A 44 -1.68 0.07 10.89
CA ALA A 44 -2.67 -1.00 10.81
C ALA A 44 -3.04 -1.48 12.23
N PRO A 45 -4.33 -1.43 12.62
CA PRO A 45 -4.79 -2.07 13.85
C PRO A 45 -4.51 -3.57 13.84
N ARG A 46 -4.39 -4.17 15.03
CA ARG A 46 -4.10 -5.61 15.18
C ARG A 46 -5.14 -6.49 14.48
N GLU A 47 -6.40 -6.06 14.51
CA GLU A 47 -7.51 -6.74 13.86
C GLU A 47 -7.35 -6.75 12.34
N VAL A 48 -6.86 -5.65 11.75
CA VAL A 48 -6.59 -5.54 10.31
C VAL A 48 -5.41 -6.42 9.93
N LEU A 49 -4.32 -6.40 10.71
CA LEU A 49 -3.16 -7.26 10.47
C LEU A 49 -3.54 -8.75 10.47
N ARG A 50 -4.35 -9.16 11.45
CA ARG A 50 -4.87 -10.53 11.51
C ARG A 50 -5.74 -10.87 10.30
N GLN A 51 -6.65 -9.99 9.90
CA GLN A 51 -7.47 -10.23 8.71
C GLN A 51 -6.62 -10.33 7.42
N LEU A 52 -5.58 -9.50 7.29
CA LEU A 52 -4.66 -9.57 6.15
C LEU A 52 -3.91 -10.91 6.13
N SER A 53 -3.41 -11.39 7.27
CA SER A 53 -2.76 -12.70 7.33
C SER A 53 -3.72 -13.85 7.04
N ASP A 54 -4.94 -13.79 7.59
CA ASP A 54 -5.95 -14.84 7.42
C ASP A 54 -6.43 -14.93 5.96
N THR A 55 -6.50 -13.78 5.27
CA THR A 55 -7.05 -13.68 3.91
C THR A 55 -5.98 -13.89 2.82
N PHE A 56 -4.79 -13.30 2.98
CA PHE A 56 -3.77 -13.24 1.93
C PHE A 56 -2.47 -13.96 2.29
N GLY A 57 -2.35 -14.42 3.53
CA GLY A 57 -1.16 -15.07 4.08
C GLY A 57 -0.17 -14.09 4.71
N THR A 58 0.66 -14.62 5.61
CA THR A 58 1.62 -13.84 6.42
C THR A 58 2.67 -13.11 5.60
N GLN A 59 2.95 -13.55 4.37
CA GLN A 59 3.81 -12.85 3.40
C GLN A 59 3.37 -11.40 3.10
N PHE A 60 2.09 -11.07 3.29
CA PHE A 60 1.58 -9.70 3.15
C PHE A 60 1.89 -8.79 4.34
N LEU A 61 2.42 -9.36 5.43
CA LEU A 61 2.85 -8.61 6.62
C LEU A 61 4.36 -8.39 6.67
N THR A 62 5.11 -8.99 5.74
CA THR A 62 6.59 -8.91 5.70
C THR A 62 7.04 -7.79 4.77
N GLN A 63 7.71 -6.76 5.32
CA GLN A 63 8.24 -5.64 4.52
C GLN A 63 9.13 -6.05 3.33
N PRO A 64 10.07 -7.02 3.45
CA PRO A 64 10.95 -7.40 2.33
C PRO A 64 10.22 -7.94 1.10
N SER A 65 8.99 -8.45 1.26
CA SER A 65 8.18 -8.97 0.16
C SER A 65 7.56 -7.86 -0.69
N GLU A 66 7.61 -6.60 -0.23
CA GLU A 66 6.95 -5.44 -0.84
C GLU A 66 5.53 -5.74 -1.35
N PRO A 67 4.64 -6.23 -0.46
CA PRO A 67 3.30 -6.65 -0.86
C PRO A 67 2.44 -5.44 -1.24
N MET A 68 1.62 -5.58 -2.29
CA MET A 68 0.60 -4.62 -2.67
C MET A 68 -0.63 -5.31 -3.22
N PHE A 69 -1.79 -4.70 -3.00
CA PHE A 69 -3.04 -5.06 -3.64
C PHE A 69 -3.73 -3.80 -4.14
N LEU A 70 -4.57 -3.96 -5.15
CA LEU A 70 -5.44 -2.92 -5.67
C LEU A 70 -6.88 -3.23 -5.25
N VAL A 71 -7.60 -2.21 -4.77
CA VAL A 71 -9.04 -2.30 -4.55
C VAL A 71 -9.73 -1.53 -5.68
N ASP A 72 -10.57 -2.20 -6.46
CA ASP A 72 -11.32 -1.58 -7.57
C ASP A 72 -12.56 -0.80 -7.07
N PRO A 73 -13.21 0.02 -7.91
CA PRO A 73 -14.39 0.81 -7.52
C PRO A 73 -15.61 -0.01 -7.06
N ARG A 74 -15.64 -1.33 -7.35
CA ARG A 74 -16.69 -2.26 -6.93
C ARG A 74 -16.31 -2.99 -5.63
N GLY A 75 -15.14 -2.69 -5.05
CA GLY A 75 -14.62 -3.32 -3.84
C GLY A 75 -13.88 -4.64 -4.08
N GLY A 76 -13.62 -5.01 -5.34
CA GLY A 76 -12.82 -6.20 -5.68
C GLY A 76 -11.35 -6.00 -5.33
N VAL A 77 -10.71 -7.02 -4.77
CA VAL A 77 -9.29 -6.98 -4.38
C VAL A 77 -8.45 -7.78 -5.37
N HIS A 78 -7.45 -7.12 -5.95
CA HIS A 78 -6.54 -7.68 -6.94
C HIS A 78 -5.13 -7.68 -6.39
N LEU A 79 -4.57 -8.88 -6.15
CA LEU A 79 -3.19 -9.01 -5.67
C LEU A 79 -2.21 -8.65 -6.79
N LEU A 80 -1.23 -7.81 -6.47
CA LEU A 80 -0.13 -7.52 -7.38
C LEU A 80 1.02 -8.50 -7.10
N PRO A 81 1.94 -8.73 -8.06
CA PRO A 81 3.13 -9.54 -7.79
C PRO A 81 3.92 -8.99 -6.59
N PHE A 82 4.81 -9.78 -5.99
CA PHE A 82 5.72 -9.30 -4.93
C PHE A 82 6.90 -8.48 -5.46
N GLY A 83 7.58 -7.75 -4.59
CA GLY A 83 8.75 -6.92 -4.90
C GLY A 83 8.44 -5.51 -5.40
N ARG A 84 9.45 -4.84 -5.96
CA ARG A 84 9.29 -3.45 -6.41
C ARG A 84 8.55 -3.34 -7.72
N LYS A 85 7.58 -2.43 -7.80
CA LYS A 85 6.84 -2.14 -9.05
C LYS A 85 7.30 -0.87 -9.71
N SER A 86 7.46 -0.94 -11.03
CA SER A 86 7.69 0.23 -11.86
C SER A 86 6.41 1.07 -11.96
N ALA A 87 6.57 2.33 -12.36
CA ALA A 87 5.45 3.22 -12.58
C ALA A 87 4.50 2.71 -13.67
N ASP A 88 5.06 2.17 -14.75
CA ASP A 88 4.28 1.67 -15.88
C ASP A 88 3.52 0.39 -15.53
N ALA A 89 4.10 -0.50 -14.72
CA ALA A 89 3.40 -1.68 -14.23
C ALA A 89 2.18 -1.29 -13.39
N LEU A 90 2.36 -0.35 -12.45
CA LEU A 90 1.25 0.16 -11.63
C LEU A 90 0.16 0.82 -12.47
N ARG A 91 0.55 1.60 -13.49
CA ARG A 91 -0.42 2.21 -14.42
C ARG A 91 -1.20 1.14 -15.18
N GLY A 92 -0.53 0.09 -15.65
CA GLY A 92 -1.18 -1.04 -16.31
C GLY A 92 -2.21 -1.73 -15.41
N PHE A 93 -1.85 -2.01 -14.15
CA PHE A 93 -2.79 -2.60 -13.19
C PHE A 93 -3.99 -1.69 -12.91
N VAL A 94 -3.77 -0.39 -12.70
CA VAL A 94 -4.85 0.58 -12.48
C VAL A 94 -5.79 0.65 -13.69
N GLN A 95 -5.25 0.69 -14.91
CA GLN A 95 -6.06 0.75 -16.13
C GLN A 95 -6.88 -0.52 -16.35
N GLN A 96 -6.37 -1.68 -15.95
CA GLN A 96 -7.06 -2.96 -16.11
C GLN A 96 -8.32 -3.07 -15.23
N TYR A 97 -8.31 -2.45 -14.04
CA TYR A 97 -9.36 -2.62 -13.02
C TYR A 97 -10.12 -1.32 -12.71
N ARG A 98 -9.92 -0.29 -13.52
CA ARG A 98 -10.69 0.95 -13.45
C ARG A 98 -12.12 0.78 -13.95
#